data_AF-A0A1G3MJJ4-F1
#
_entry.id   AF-A0A1G3MJJ4-F1
#
_cell.length_a   1.000
_cell.length_b   1.000
_cell.length_c   1.000
_cell.angle_alpha   90.00
_cell.angle_beta   90.00
_cell.angle_gamma   90.00
#
_symmetry.space_group_name_H-M   'P 1'
#
loop_
_entity.id
_entity.type
_entity.pdbx_description
1 polymer ?
#
loop_
_entity_poly.entity_id
_entity_poly.type
_entity_poly.pdbx_seq_one_letter_code
_entity_poly.pdbx_strand_id
1 'polypeptide(L)'
;MNQDQVKELLLRIEGPKTEFRVQFSGKTSPKVNGLYKPLSREILIHNKNFQNDNQLVYTAIHEYAHHLHSELRPHLPGARSHTNEYWNLFHGLLDKAESLGLYHNVFADDQDFSALTSRIRQLLPQNGELMLNLGALIIEAEQLCRQKGVRFEDYLDRVLNLPRLSATAAMKASAFQVPADLGWDAMKLVAGIRQPESRSAAIDAFRAGKSPDTVKAMLKKPAPGDDDPRTHLERERQRLERTIQTLQARLDQVENQMASLGDD
;
A
#
# COMPACT_ATOMS: atom_id res chain seq x y z
N MET A 1 -0.71 25.73 15.60
CA MET A 1 -1.28 24.76 16.57
C MET A 1 -0.24 24.18 17.54
N ASN A 2 -0.63 23.78 18.76
CA ASN A 2 0.23 23.16 19.79
C ASN A 2 -0.08 21.65 19.99
N GLN A 3 0.72 20.96 20.82
CA GLN A 3 0.61 19.50 21.02
C GLN A 3 -0.72 19.06 21.66
N ASP A 4 -1.30 19.85 22.57
CA ASP A 4 -2.53 19.50 23.27
C ASP A 4 -3.72 19.62 22.31
N GLN A 5 -3.73 20.68 21.49
CA GLN A 5 -4.70 20.87 20.41
C GLN A 5 -4.65 19.73 19.40
N VAL A 6 -3.45 19.25 19.02
CA VAL A 6 -3.30 18.08 18.14
C VAL A 6 -3.87 16.83 18.80
N LYS A 7 -3.57 16.58 20.07
CA LYS A 7 -4.08 15.40 20.77
C LYS A 7 -5.61 15.43 20.84
N GLU A 8 -6.20 16.57 21.19
CA GLU A 8 -7.66 16.75 21.21
C GLU A 8 -8.28 16.51 19.82
N LEU A 9 -7.66 17.05 18.77
CA LEU A 9 -8.09 16.82 17.38
C LEU A 9 -8.10 15.33 17.03
N LEU A 10 -7.02 14.59 17.35
CA LEU A 10 -6.93 13.16 17.07
C LEU A 10 -8.01 12.35 17.82
N LEU A 11 -8.24 12.68 19.09
CA LEU A 11 -9.28 12.05 19.92
C LEU A 11 -10.69 12.31 19.38
N ARG A 12 -10.93 13.47 18.74
CA ARG A 12 -12.21 13.79 18.09
C ARG A 12 -12.44 13.01 16.80
N ILE A 13 -11.38 12.65 16.07
CA ILE A 13 -11.50 11.84 14.84
C ILE A 13 -11.92 10.42 15.18
N GLU A 14 -11.23 9.79 16.13
CA GLU A 14 -11.52 8.42 16.56
C GLU A 14 -10.92 8.17 17.94
N GLY A 15 -11.68 7.53 18.85
CA GLY A 15 -11.20 7.20 20.19
C GLY A 15 -10.28 5.97 20.20
N PRO A 16 -9.12 6.02 20.89
CA PRO A 16 -8.22 4.87 21.00
C PRO A 16 -8.67 3.93 22.13
N LYS A 17 -8.18 2.70 22.14
CA LYS A 17 -8.35 1.76 23.26
C LYS A 17 -7.32 1.98 24.37
N THR A 18 -6.18 2.56 24.03
CA THR A 18 -5.04 2.75 24.94
C THR A 18 -4.57 4.20 24.94
N GLU A 19 -4.05 4.64 26.08
CA GLU A 19 -3.54 5.99 26.21
C GLU A 19 -2.28 6.19 25.34
N PHE A 20 -2.19 7.36 24.70
CA PHE A 20 -1.03 7.79 23.92
C PHE A 20 -0.61 9.22 24.25
N ARG A 21 0.61 9.58 23.86
CA ARG A 21 1.15 10.95 24.01
C ARG A 21 1.47 11.55 22.66
N VAL A 22 1.25 12.87 22.55
CA VAL A 22 1.73 13.69 21.44
C VAL A 22 2.83 14.59 21.97
N GLN A 23 3.98 14.58 21.32
CA GLN A 23 5.11 15.44 21.69
C GLN A 23 5.65 16.17 20.46
N PHE A 24 5.81 17.48 20.60
CA PHE A 24 6.52 18.29 19.60
C PHE A 24 8.00 18.32 19.96
N SER A 25 8.87 17.96 19.00
CA SER A 25 10.31 17.94 19.26
C SER A 25 10.95 19.32 19.40
N GLY A 26 10.27 20.39 18.97
CA GLY A 26 10.79 21.76 18.93
C GLY A 26 11.89 21.97 17.87
N LYS A 27 12.11 21.00 16.99
CA LYS A 27 13.21 20.95 16.02
C LYS A 27 12.69 20.55 14.63
N THR A 28 13.52 20.81 13.62
CA THR A 28 13.36 20.21 12.29
C THR A 28 14.03 18.85 12.25
N SER A 29 13.63 18.02 11.30
CA SER A 29 14.31 16.77 10.97
C SER A 29 14.37 16.61 9.45
N PRO A 30 15.55 16.41 8.86
CA PRO A 30 15.68 16.22 7.42
C PRO A 30 15.20 14.84 6.95
N LYS A 31 14.94 13.90 7.87
CA LYS A 31 14.60 12.51 7.53
C LYS A 31 13.11 12.23 7.58
N VAL A 32 12.41 12.75 8.58
CA VAL A 32 11.00 12.43 8.85
C VAL A 32 10.27 13.63 9.43
N ASN A 33 8.96 13.72 9.18
CA ASN A 33 8.09 14.76 9.72
C ASN A 33 7.48 14.38 11.07
N GLY A 34 7.22 13.08 11.26
CA GLY A 34 6.74 12.48 12.48
C GLY A 34 7.22 11.03 12.59
N LEU A 35 7.07 10.46 13.78
CA LEU A 35 7.20 9.02 13.99
C LEU A 35 6.38 8.58 15.21
N TYR A 36 5.75 7.42 15.09
CA TYR A 36 5.13 6.72 16.20
C TYR A 36 6.09 5.72 16.86
N LYS A 37 6.18 5.74 18.18
CA LYS A 37 6.93 4.79 19.01
C LYS A 37 5.95 3.80 19.69
N PRO A 38 5.83 2.55 19.20
CA PRO A 38 4.84 1.60 19.71
C PRO A 38 4.99 1.26 21.20
N LEU A 39 6.24 1.10 21.67
CA LEU A 39 6.52 0.68 23.06
C LEU A 39 6.07 1.74 24.08
N SER A 40 6.30 3.01 23.79
CA SER A 40 5.94 4.13 24.67
C SER A 40 4.60 4.78 24.31
N ARG A 41 3.94 4.31 23.24
CA ARG A 41 2.73 4.89 22.65
C ARG A 41 2.85 6.40 22.46
N GLU A 42 3.96 6.81 21.86
CA GLU A 42 4.31 8.22 21.68
C GLU A 42 4.32 8.58 20.20
N ILE A 43 3.55 9.62 19.86
CA ILE A 43 3.60 10.32 18.58
C ILE A 43 4.56 11.49 18.75
N LEU A 44 5.71 11.43 18.07
CA LEU A 44 6.68 12.51 18.03
C LEU A 44 6.54 13.26 16.70
N ILE A 45 6.39 14.58 16.76
CA ILE A 45 6.24 15.44 15.58
C ILE A 45 7.40 16.45 15.52
N HIS A 46 8.08 16.53 14.38
CA HIS A 46 9.09 17.54 14.09
C HIS A 46 8.42 18.83 13.63
N ASN A 47 7.76 19.51 14.57
CA ASN A 47 6.85 20.62 14.31
C ASN A 47 7.44 21.81 13.54
N LYS A 48 8.77 21.98 13.51
CA LYS A 48 9.41 23.03 12.69
C LYS A 48 9.55 22.67 11.20
N ASN A 49 9.22 21.44 10.79
CA ASN A 49 9.21 21.05 9.38
C ASN A 49 8.02 21.61 8.60
N PHE A 50 6.96 22.06 9.27
CA PHE A 50 5.71 22.44 8.62
C PHE A 50 5.61 23.95 8.43
N GLN A 51 5.02 24.35 7.31
CA GLN A 51 4.76 25.75 6.99
C GLN A 51 3.36 26.20 7.41
N ASN A 52 2.45 25.24 7.61
CA ASN A 52 1.08 25.51 8.03
C ASN A 52 0.52 24.35 8.86
N ASP A 53 -0.59 24.64 9.54
CA ASP A 53 -1.25 23.70 10.44
C ASP A 53 -1.85 22.49 9.69
N ASN A 54 -2.30 22.65 8.43
CA ASN A 54 -2.89 21.55 7.67
C ASN A 54 -1.87 20.42 7.37
N GLN A 55 -0.62 20.78 7.01
CA GLN A 55 0.47 19.81 6.84
C GLN A 55 0.81 19.08 8.14
N LEU A 56 0.78 19.80 9.26
CA LEU A 56 1.00 19.23 10.58
C LEU A 56 -0.11 18.24 10.94
N VAL A 57 -1.37 18.59 10.72
CA VAL A 57 -2.53 17.72 10.97
C VAL A 57 -2.45 16.44 10.15
N TYR A 58 -2.15 16.55 8.85
CA TYR A 58 -1.96 15.37 8.01
C TYR A 58 -0.93 14.39 8.59
N THR A 59 0.20 14.93 9.06
CA THR A 59 1.26 14.11 9.69
C THR A 59 0.80 13.55 11.03
N ALA A 60 0.08 14.33 11.85
CA ALA A 60 -0.45 13.84 13.11
C ALA A 60 -1.44 12.68 12.91
N ILE A 61 -2.33 12.78 11.92
CA ILE A 61 -3.28 11.72 11.56
C ILE A 61 -2.52 10.48 11.06
N HIS A 62 -1.42 10.65 10.31
CA HIS A 62 -0.56 9.54 9.88
C HIS A 62 0.03 8.80 11.08
N GLU A 63 0.66 9.51 12.01
CA GLU A 63 1.23 8.88 13.20
C GLU A 63 0.16 8.30 14.13
N TYR A 64 -1.03 8.89 14.15
CA TYR A 64 -2.17 8.36 14.89
C TYR A 64 -2.74 7.08 14.27
N ALA A 65 -2.73 6.97 12.94
CA ALA A 65 -3.08 5.73 12.26
C ALA A 65 -2.13 4.59 12.67
N HIS A 66 -0.83 4.85 12.87
CA HIS A 66 0.09 3.84 13.40
C HIS A 66 -0.28 3.40 14.81
N HIS A 67 -0.70 4.34 15.66
CA HIS A 67 -1.17 4.03 17.00
C HIS A 67 -2.39 3.10 16.97
N LEU A 68 -3.46 3.50 16.30
CA LEU A 68 -4.69 2.71 16.20
C LEU A 68 -4.44 1.35 15.51
N HIS A 69 -3.62 1.32 14.46
CA HIS A 69 -3.24 0.08 13.79
C HIS A 69 -2.47 -0.87 14.73
N SER A 70 -1.63 -0.34 15.63
CA SER A 70 -0.93 -1.17 16.63
C SER A 70 -1.88 -1.79 17.67
N GLU A 71 -3.01 -1.14 17.97
CA GLU A 71 -4.03 -1.69 18.87
C GLU A 71 -4.79 -2.86 18.24
N LEU A 72 -4.92 -2.86 16.91
CA LEU A 72 -5.52 -3.97 16.16
C LEU A 72 -4.59 -5.19 16.09
N ARG A 73 -3.27 -4.98 16.24
CA ARG A 73 -2.24 -6.02 16.22
C ARG A 73 -1.38 -5.96 17.49
N PRO A 74 -1.92 -6.34 18.65
CA PRO A 74 -1.22 -6.20 19.93
C PRO A 74 0.05 -7.06 20.05
N HIS A 75 0.37 -7.90 19.06
CA HIS A 75 1.35 -8.98 19.17
C HIS A 75 2.42 -8.83 18.09
N LEU A 76 3.45 -8.06 18.47
CA LEU A 76 4.68 -7.72 17.73
C LEU A 76 4.47 -6.82 16.49
N PRO A 77 5.12 -5.63 16.43
CA PRO A 77 5.11 -4.82 15.22
C PRO A 77 5.79 -5.61 14.10
N GLY A 78 5.02 -5.98 13.08
CA GLY A 78 5.59 -6.59 11.88
C GLY A 78 6.60 -5.67 11.20
N ALA A 79 7.52 -6.23 10.42
CA ALA A 79 8.60 -5.48 9.77
C ALA A 79 8.15 -4.36 8.82
N ARG A 80 6.86 -4.30 8.43
CA ARG A 80 6.30 -3.28 7.53
C ARG A 80 5.18 -2.51 8.21
N SER A 81 5.41 -1.22 8.48
CA SER A 81 4.44 -0.33 9.14
C SER A 81 3.29 0.12 8.23
N HIS A 82 3.51 0.20 6.91
CA HIS A 82 2.50 0.65 5.94
C HIS A 82 1.93 -0.53 5.14
N THR A 83 1.02 -1.27 5.75
CA THR A 83 0.23 -2.33 5.12
C THR A 83 -1.02 -1.75 4.42
N ASN A 84 -1.74 -2.56 3.63
CA ASN A 84 -3.03 -2.10 3.07
C ASN A 84 -4.07 -1.81 4.17
N GLU A 85 -4.02 -2.55 5.29
CA GLU A 85 -4.89 -2.32 6.45
C GLU A 85 -4.59 -0.96 7.08
N TYR A 86 -3.30 -0.63 7.24
CA TYR A 86 -2.86 0.70 7.66
C TYR A 86 -3.39 1.79 6.73
N TRP A 87 -3.19 1.67 5.41
CA TRP A 87 -3.60 2.71 4.46
C TRP A 87 -5.11 2.89 4.44
N ASN A 88 -5.87 1.80 4.54
CA ASN A 88 -7.32 1.87 4.65
C ASN A 88 -7.77 2.61 5.91
N LEU A 89 -7.14 2.32 7.06
CA LEU A 89 -7.39 3.03 8.32
C LEU A 89 -7.04 4.51 8.18
N PHE A 90 -5.84 4.82 7.69
CA PHE A 90 -5.37 6.19 7.54
C PHE A 90 -6.27 7.02 6.62
N HIS A 91 -6.67 6.50 5.46
CA HIS A 91 -7.61 7.19 4.57
C HIS A 91 -8.99 7.37 5.22
N GLY A 92 -9.48 6.37 5.97
CA GLY A 92 -10.71 6.52 6.74
C GLY A 92 -10.64 7.60 7.82
N LEU A 93 -9.48 7.77 8.47
CA LEU A 93 -9.27 8.85 9.44
C LEU A 93 -9.22 10.22 8.77
N LEU A 94 -8.63 10.34 7.57
CA LEU A 94 -8.67 11.57 6.78
C LEU A 94 -10.11 11.93 6.37
N ASP A 95 -10.88 10.97 5.84
CA ASP A 95 -12.29 11.17 5.48
C ASP A 95 -13.11 11.67 6.69
N LYS A 96 -12.89 11.07 7.86
CA LYS A 96 -13.53 11.50 9.12
C LYS A 96 -13.08 12.90 9.53
N ALA A 97 -11.78 13.18 9.50
CA ALA A 97 -11.25 14.49 9.85
C ALA A 97 -11.80 15.59 8.94
N GLU A 98 -11.91 15.33 7.63
CA GLU A 98 -12.49 16.24 6.65
C GLU A 98 -13.98 16.49 6.92
N SER A 99 -14.77 15.44 7.14
CA SER A 99 -16.20 15.60 7.45
C SER A 99 -16.49 16.33 8.77
N LEU A 100 -15.55 16.29 9.72
CA LEU A 100 -15.59 17.05 10.97
C LEU A 100 -15.02 18.47 10.86
N GLY A 101 -14.50 18.87 9.69
CA GLY A 101 -13.84 20.16 9.46
C GLY A 101 -12.50 20.32 10.21
N LEU A 102 -11.88 19.20 10.62
CA LEU A 102 -10.61 19.16 11.34
C LEU A 102 -9.39 19.09 10.41
N TYR A 103 -9.61 18.66 9.18
CA TYR A 103 -8.62 18.59 8.11
C TYR A 103 -9.23 19.13 6.83
N HIS A 104 -8.41 19.75 5.98
CA HIS A 104 -8.87 20.35 4.74
C HIS A 104 -8.11 19.79 3.54
N ASN A 105 -8.86 19.29 2.56
CA ASN A 105 -8.31 18.78 1.32
C ASN A 105 -8.10 19.92 0.32
N VAL A 106 -6.95 20.59 0.43
CA VAL A 106 -6.56 21.70 -0.46
C VAL A 106 -6.60 21.36 -1.95
N PHE A 107 -6.50 20.07 -2.30
CA PHE A 107 -6.49 19.62 -3.70
C PHE A 107 -7.87 19.71 -4.37
N ALA A 108 -8.95 19.79 -3.58
CA ALA A 108 -10.32 19.92 -4.07
C ALA A 108 -10.70 21.38 -4.33
N ASP A 109 -10.22 22.30 -3.49
CA ASP A 109 -10.67 23.69 -3.48
C ASP A 109 -9.74 24.65 -4.23
N ASP A 110 -8.47 24.30 -4.38
CA ASP A 110 -7.51 25.10 -5.13
C ASP A 110 -7.66 24.90 -6.64
N GLN A 111 -7.77 26.02 -7.37
CA GLN A 111 -8.03 26.01 -8.81
C GLN A 111 -6.87 25.39 -9.61
N ASP A 112 -5.62 25.62 -9.20
CA ASP A 112 -4.45 25.08 -9.90
C ASP A 112 -4.37 23.56 -9.74
N PHE A 113 -4.62 23.07 -8.52
CA PHE A 113 -4.72 21.63 -8.28
C PHE A 113 -5.89 20.99 -9.02
N SER A 114 -7.06 21.65 -9.05
CA SER A 114 -8.23 21.15 -9.77
C SER A 114 -7.99 21.06 -11.29
N ALA A 115 -7.38 22.10 -11.87
CA ALA A 115 -7.01 22.13 -13.28
C ALA A 115 -5.97 21.05 -13.63
N LEU A 116 -4.92 20.92 -12.81
CA LEU A 116 -3.90 19.89 -12.98
C LEU A 116 -4.48 18.48 -12.84
N THR A 117 -5.31 18.25 -11.83
CA THR A 117 -5.99 16.98 -11.58
C THR A 117 -6.85 16.58 -12.77
N SER A 118 -7.59 17.53 -13.34
CA SER A 118 -8.42 17.29 -14.53
C SER A 118 -7.58 16.86 -15.74
N ARG A 119 -6.45 17.52 -15.98
CA ARG A 119 -5.52 17.15 -17.06
C ARG A 119 -4.91 15.77 -16.85
N ILE A 120 -4.52 15.43 -15.62
CA ILE A 120 -3.99 14.09 -15.29
C ILE A 120 -5.07 13.03 -15.51
N ARG A 121 -6.30 13.27 -15.04
CA ARG A 121 -7.42 12.32 -15.18
C ARG A 121 -7.78 12.02 -16.62
N GLN A 122 -7.63 12.97 -17.55
CA GLN A 122 -7.87 12.75 -18.98
C GLN A 122 -6.89 11.74 -19.61
N LEU A 123 -5.70 11.56 -19.04
CA LEU A 123 -4.71 10.60 -19.53
C LEU A 123 -5.00 9.16 -19.08
N LEU A 124 -5.76 8.99 -17.99
CA LEU A 124 -6.00 7.66 -17.41
C LEU A 124 -6.79 6.74 -18.39
N PRO A 125 -7.91 7.18 -18.99
CA PRO A 125 -8.63 6.36 -19.98
C PRO A 125 -7.76 6.00 -21.18
N GLN A 126 -7.00 6.97 -21.71
CA GLN A 126 -6.14 6.77 -22.88
C GLN A 126 -5.06 5.70 -22.61
N ASN A 127 -4.43 5.75 -21.43
CA ASN A 127 -3.48 4.73 -21.01
C ASN A 127 -4.17 3.35 -20.86
N GLY A 128 -5.40 3.33 -20.33
CA GLY A 128 -6.21 2.12 -20.24
C GLY A 128 -6.49 1.48 -21.61
N GLU A 129 -6.94 2.28 -22.58
CA GLU A 129 -7.22 1.86 -23.95
C GLU A 129 -5.97 1.29 -24.65
N LEU A 130 -4.83 1.97 -24.53
CA LEU A 130 -3.56 1.49 -25.07
C LEU A 130 -3.21 0.10 -24.53
N MET A 131 -3.42 -0.13 -23.23
CA MET A 131 -3.12 -1.41 -22.60
C MET A 131 -4.14 -2.51 -22.96
N LEU A 132 -5.40 -2.17 -23.24
CA LEU A 132 -6.36 -3.13 -23.79
C LEU A 132 -5.96 -3.55 -25.22
N ASN A 133 -5.61 -2.59 -26.07
CA ASN A 133 -5.15 -2.86 -27.43
C ASN A 133 -3.88 -3.70 -27.44
N LEU A 134 -2.91 -3.38 -26.57
CA LEU A 134 -1.73 -4.20 -26.37
C LEU A 134 -2.10 -5.62 -25.93
N GLY A 135 -3.03 -5.75 -24.97
CA GLY A 135 -3.52 -7.04 -24.50
C GLY A 135 -4.12 -7.91 -25.61
N ALA A 136 -4.93 -7.32 -26.48
CA ALA A 136 -5.51 -8.00 -27.65
C ALA A 136 -4.42 -8.50 -28.62
N LEU A 137 -3.46 -7.64 -28.98
CA LEU A 137 -2.35 -8.01 -29.87
C LEU A 137 -1.46 -9.11 -29.27
N ILE A 138 -1.24 -9.08 -27.96
CA ILE A 138 -0.47 -10.13 -27.28
C ILE A 138 -1.23 -11.47 -27.29
N ILE A 139 -2.56 -11.47 -27.18
CA ILE A 139 -3.39 -12.68 -27.33
C ILE A 139 -3.23 -13.25 -28.75
N GLU A 140 -3.28 -12.40 -29.78
CA GLU A 140 -3.03 -12.82 -31.17
C GLU A 140 -1.62 -13.41 -31.34
N ALA A 141 -0.61 -12.76 -30.74
CA ALA A 141 0.77 -13.25 -30.77
C ALA A 141 0.92 -14.62 -30.07
N GLU A 142 0.24 -14.84 -28.94
CA GLU A 142 0.23 -16.13 -28.25
C GLU A 142 -0.36 -17.22 -29.16
N GLN A 143 -1.48 -16.94 -29.83
CA GLN A 143 -2.11 -17.85 -30.78
C GLN A 143 -1.17 -18.17 -31.95
N LEU A 144 -0.51 -17.17 -32.52
CA LEU A 144 0.45 -17.35 -33.61
C LEU A 144 1.66 -18.17 -33.16
N CYS A 145 2.20 -17.93 -31.96
CA CYS A 145 3.29 -18.72 -31.40
C CYS A 145 2.91 -20.21 -31.29
N ARG A 146 1.70 -20.49 -30.79
CA ARG A 146 1.16 -21.86 -30.71
C ARG A 146 1.04 -22.51 -32.09
N GLN A 147 0.51 -21.79 -33.09
CA GLN A 147 0.38 -22.29 -34.46
C GLN A 147 1.74 -22.59 -35.12
N LYS A 148 2.77 -21.82 -34.80
CA LYS A 148 4.12 -21.98 -35.34
C LYS A 148 5.01 -22.91 -34.52
N GLY A 149 4.53 -23.43 -33.40
CA GLY A 149 5.30 -24.30 -32.51
C GLY A 149 6.48 -23.60 -31.83
N VAL A 150 6.42 -22.27 -31.64
CA VAL A 150 7.47 -21.47 -31.00
C VAL A 150 7.08 -21.07 -29.58
N ARG A 151 8.08 -20.78 -28.74
CA ARG A 151 7.88 -20.39 -27.34
C ARG A 151 7.41 -18.94 -27.24
N PHE A 152 6.20 -18.74 -26.72
CA PHE A 152 5.63 -17.42 -26.51
C PHE A 152 6.44 -16.57 -25.52
N GLU A 153 7.03 -17.18 -24.49
CA GLU A 153 7.85 -16.47 -23.52
C GLU A 153 9.13 -15.89 -24.13
N ASP A 154 9.76 -16.61 -25.07
CA ASP A 154 10.95 -16.13 -25.79
C ASP A 154 10.59 -14.93 -26.67
N TYR A 155 9.40 -14.97 -27.30
CA TYR A 155 8.85 -13.85 -28.07
C TYR A 155 8.61 -12.61 -27.18
N LEU A 156 7.99 -12.78 -26.00
CA LEU A 156 7.78 -11.69 -25.05
C LEU A 156 9.11 -11.07 -24.61
N ASP A 157 10.06 -11.90 -24.17
CA ASP A 157 11.27 -11.42 -23.50
C ASP A 157 12.28 -10.83 -24.48
N ARG A 158 12.50 -11.46 -25.65
CA ARG A 158 13.60 -11.07 -26.56
C ARG A 158 13.16 -10.28 -27.78
N VAL A 159 11.93 -10.48 -28.25
CA VAL A 159 11.42 -9.79 -29.44
C VAL A 159 10.67 -8.53 -29.01
N LEU A 160 9.70 -8.68 -28.11
CA LEU A 160 8.89 -7.56 -27.63
C LEU A 160 9.54 -6.79 -26.49
N ASN A 161 10.53 -7.37 -25.79
CA ASN A 161 11.18 -6.78 -24.62
C ASN A 161 10.16 -6.36 -23.54
N LEU A 162 9.10 -7.18 -23.36
CA LEU A 162 8.02 -6.91 -22.43
C LEU A 162 8.13 -7.78 -21.17
N PRO A 163 8.00 -7.20 -19.97
CA PRO A 163 7.87 -7.99 -18.75
C PRO A 163 6.65 -8.91 -18.84
N ARG A 164 6.85 -10.22 -18.67
CA ARG A 164 5.78 -11.22 -18.74
C ARG A 164 4.59 -10.91 -17.82
N LEU A 165 4.85 -10.30 -16.66
CA LEU A 165 3.81 -9.87 -15.72
C LEU A 165 2.91 -8.77 -16.29
N SER A 166 3.49 -7.82 -17.02
CA SER A 166 2.73 -6.74 -17.68
C SER A 166 1.94 -7.28 -18.87
N ALA A 167 2.56 -8.13 -19.69
CA ALA A 167 1.89 -8.81 -20.81
C ALA A 167 0.68 -9.62 -20.34
N THR A 168 0.89 -10.50 -19.35
CA THR A 168 -0.19 -11.32 -18.77
C THR A 168 -1.32 -10.47 -18.18
N ALA A 169 -0.98 -9.36 -17.52
CA ALA A 169 -1.99 -8.45 -16.98
C ALA A 169 -2.80 -7.78 -18.09
N ALA A 170 -2.16 -7.34 -19.18
CA ALA A 170 -2.82 -6.69 -20.31
C ALA A 170 -3.75 -7.66 -21.05
N MET A 171 -3.28 -8.89 -21.31
CA MET A 171 -4.10 -9.96 -21.88
C MET A 171 -5.35 -10.22 -21.04
N LYS A 172 -5.19 -10.34 -19.71
CA LYS A 172 -6.33 -10.54 -18.80
C LYS A 172 -7.28 -9.35 -18.82
N ALA A 173 -6.76 -8.12 -18.76
CA ALA A 173 -7.58 -6.92 -18.81
C ALA A 173 -8.41 -6.87 -20.09
N SER A 174 -7.80 -7.19 -21.24
CA SER A 174 -8.46 -7.29 -22.54
C SER A 174 -9.51 -8.41 -22.56
N ALA A 175 -9.16 -9.62 -22.16
CA ALA A 175 -10.06 -10.78 -22.17
C ALA A 175 -11.28 -10.58 -21.24
N PHE A 176 -11.06 -9.87 -20.13
CA PHE A 176 -12.10 -9.54 -19.16
C PHE A 176 -12.86 -8.25 -19.47
N GLN A 177 -12.50 -7.54 -20.54
CA GLN A 177 -13.09 -6.27 -20.93
C GLN A 177 -13.12 -5.28 -19.76
N VAL A 178 -12.00 -5.17 -19.05
CA VAL A 178 -11.90 -4.26 -17.91
C VAL A 178 -12.07 -2.82 -18.42
N PRO A 179 -12.93 -2.00 -17.79
CA PRO A 179 -13.22 -0.65 -18.27
C PRO A 179 -11.96 0.24 -18.29
N ALA A 180 -11.71 0.88 -19.43
CA ALA A 180 -10.52 1.71 -19.63
C ALA A 180 -10.52 2.98 -18.78
N ASP A 181 -11.69 3.50 -18.42
CA ASP A 181 -11.88 4.72 -17.60
C ASP A 181 -11.19 4.65 -16.24
N LEU A 182 -10.89 3.44 -15.76
CA LEU A 182 -10.15 3.21 -14.52
C LEU A 182 -8.66 3.58 -14.62
N GLY A 183 -8.10 3.57 -15.84
CA GLY A 183 -6.66 3.66 -16.09
C GLY A 183 -5.88 2.41 -15.73
N TRP A 184 -4.68 2.27 -16.33
CA TRP A 184 -3.94 1.01 -16.36
C TRP A 184 -3.66 0.38 -14.98
N ASP A 185 -3.23 1.15 -13.98
CA ASP A 185 -2.88 0.58 -12.68
C ASP A 185 -4.08 -0.03 -11.94
N ALA A 186 -5.24 0.64 -12.00
CA ALA A 186 -6.48 0.10 -11.46
C ALA A 186 -6.94 -1.12 -12.28
N MET A 187 -6.86 -1.05 -13.61
CA MET A 187 -7.19 -2.17 -14.49
C MET A 187 -6.34 -3.41 -14.20
N LYS A 188 -5.03 -3.23 -13.96
CA LYS A 188 -4.10 -4.30 -13.62
C LYS A 188 -4.50 -5.02 -12.32
N LEU A 189 -4.95 -4.26 -11.32
CA LEU A 189 -5.49 -4.84 -10.08
C LEU A 189 -6.76 -5.62 -10.36
N VAL A 190 -7.71 -5.02 -11.06
CA VAL A 190 -9.02 -5.61 -11.39
C VAL A 190 -8.87 -6.89 -12.23
N ALA A 191 -7.97 -6.89 -13.20
CA ALA A 191 -7.63 -8.05 -14.02
C ALA A 191 -6.98 -9.20 -13.23
N GLY A 192 -6.39 -8.90 -12.07
CA GLY A 192 -5.88 -9.91 -11.14
C GLY A 192 -6.97 -10.66 -10.38
N ILE A 193 -8.20 -10.13 -10.33
CA ILE A 193 -9.31 -10.70 -9.57
C ILE A 193 -9.98 -11.80 -10.39
N ARG A 194 -10.01 -13.03 -9.84
CA ARG A 194 -10.56 -14.21 -10.53
C ARG A 194 -12.09 -14.23 -10.57
N GLN A 195 -12.74 -13.87 -9.46
CA GLN A 195 -14.20 -13.95 -9.34
C GLN A 195 -14.86 -12.74 -10.01
N PRO A 196 -15.82 -12.93 -10.94
CA PRO A 196 -16.48 -11.83 -11.65
C PRO A 196 -17.19 -10.84 -10.72
N GLU A 197 -17.90 -11.31 -9.70
CA GLU A 197 -18.61 -10.46 -8.74
C GLU A 197 -17.64 -9.57 -7.95
N SER A 198 -16.56 -10.15 -7.42
CA SER A 198 -15.52 -9.39 -6.72
C SER A 198 -14.83 -8.39 -7.65
N ARG A 199 -14.72 -8.69 -8.94
CA ARG A 199 -14.18 -7.79 -9.95
C ARG A 199 -15.11 -6.59 -10.16
N SER A 200 -16.41 -6.83 -10.29
CA SER A 200 -17.42 -5.77 -10.39
C SER A 200 -17.37 -4.85 -9.18
N ALA A 201 -17.35 -5.42 -7.96
CA ALA A 201 -17.26 -4.64 -6.72
C ALA A 201 -15.98 -3.78 -6.66
N ALA A 202 -14.84 -4.29 -7.17
CA ALA A 202 -13.61 -3.52 -7.25
C ALA A 202 -13.71 -2.36 -8.27
N ILE A 203 -14.35 -2.58 -9.42
CA ILE A 203 -14.61 -1.53 -10.42
C ILE A 203 -15.46 -0.41 -9.81
N ASP A 204 -16.55 -0.78 -9.13
CA ASP A 204 -17.45 0.20 -8.51
C ASP A 204 -16.75 0.98 -7.39
N ALA A 205 -15.90 0.31 -6.59
CA ALA A 205 -15.10 0.97 -5.56
C ALA A 205 -14.12 2.00 -6.15
N PHE A 206 -13.46 1.70 -7.27
CA PHE A 206 -12.60 2.67 -7.95
C PHE A 206 -13.39 3.86 -8.50
N ARG A 207 -14.57 3.61 -9.09
CA ARG A 207 -15.46 4.68 -9.57
C ARG A 207 -15.97 5.56 -8.44
N ALA A 208 -16.17 5.00 -7.25
CA ALA A 208 -16.47 5.73 -6.03
C ALA A 208 -15.25 6.48 -5.44
N GLY A 209 -14.10 6.52 -6.13
CA GLY A 209 -12.91 7.25 -5.71
C GLY A 209 -12.08 6.55 -4.64
N LYS A 210 -12.31 5.25 -4.37
CA LYS A 210 -11.53 4.53 -3.36
C LYS A 210 -10.10 4.29 -3.84
N SER A 211 -9.15 4.42 -2.90
CA SER A 211 -7.73 4.18 -3.17
C SER A 211 -7.46 2.71 -3.53
N PRO A 212 -6.39 2.40 -4.30
CA PRO A 212 -6.01 1.02 -4.60
C PRO A 212 -5.85 0.15 -3.35
N ASP A 213 -5.32 0.70 -2.26
CA ASP A 213 -5.10 -0.07 -1.03
C ASP A 213 -6.41 -0.34 -0.28
N THR A 214 -7.36 0.60 -0.31
CA THR A 214 -8.73 0.37 0.16
C THR A 214 -9.40 -0.74 -0.64
N VAL A 215 -9.29 -0.72 -1.98
CA VAL A 215 -9.86 -1.78 -2.84
C VAL A 215 -9.22 -3.14 -2.53
N LYS A 216 -7.89 -3.22 -2.38
CA LYS A 216 -7.22 -4.47 -1.96
C LYS A 216 -7.68 -4.96 -0.60
N ALA A 217 -7.90 -4.05 0.36
CA ALA A 217 -8.37 -4.39 1.69
C ALA A 217 -9.79 -4.96 1.67
N MET A 218 -10.69 -4.42 0.83
CA MET A 218 -12.05 -4.96 0.63
C MET A 218 -12.06 -6.37 0.03
N LEU A 219 -11.09 -6.68 -0.83
CA LEU A 219 -10.98 -7.98 -1.50
C LEU A 219 -10.31 -9.05 -0.64
N LYS A 220 -9.62 -8.67 0.43
CA LYS A 220 -9.17 -9.64 1.44
C LYS A 220 -10.44 -10.22 2.08
N LYS A 221 -10.63 -11.53 1.93
CA LYS A 221 -11.53 -12.24 2.82
C LYS A 221 -11.07 -11.96 4.25
N PRO A 222 -11.99 -11.65 5.20
CA PRO A 222 -11.63 -11.76 6.60
C PRO A 222 -11.01 -13.14 6.76
N ALA A 223 -9.80 -13.20 7.33
CA ALA A 223 -9.27 -14.49 7.75
C ALA A 223 -10.38 -15.16 8.58
N PRO A 224 -10.69 -16.45 8.37
CA PRO A 224 -11.62 -17.16 9.25
C PRO A 224 -11.22 -16.85 10.69
N GLY A 225 -12.24 -16.47 11.47
CA GLY A 225 -12.15 -15.61 12.65
C GLY A 225 -10.92 -15.82 13.53
N ASP A 226 -10.42 -14.70 14.06
CA ASP A 226 -9.93 -14.64 15.43
C ASP A 226 -9.06 -15.86 15.81
N ASP A 227 -7.96 -16.07 15.08
CA ASP A 227 -6.92 -17.01 15.53
C ASP A 227 -6.57 -16.56 16.96
N ASP A 228 -6.86 -17.41 17.96
CA ASP A 228 -6.50 -17.18 19.36
C ASP A 228 -5.11 -16.53 19.37
N PRO A 229 -4.94 -15.35 20.00
CA PRO A 229 -3.69 -14.58 19.89
C PRO A 229 -2.44 -15.42 20.20
N ARG A 230 -2.60 -16.47 21.02
CA ARG A 230 -1.58 -17.48 21.29
C ARG A 230 -1.16 -18.27 20.05
N THR A 231 -2.10 -18.71 19.23
CA THR A 231 -1.87 -19.45 17.97
C THR A 231 -1.09 -18.61 16.96
N HIS A 232 -1.41 -17.31 16.85
CA HIS A 232 -0.67 -16.39 15.99
C HIS A 232 0.77 -16.21 16.47
N LEU A 233 0.96 -15.96 17.78
CA LEU A 233 2.28 -15.85 18.39
C LEU A 233 3.11 -17.12 18.23
N GLU A 234 2.48 -18.29 18.35
CA GLU A 234 3.14 -19.58 18.15
C GLU A 234 3.62 -19.78 16.71
N ARG A 235 2.80 -19.41 15.71
CA ARG A 235 3.21 -19.44 14.30
C ARG A 235 4.36 -18.46 14.03
N GLU A 236 4.32 -17.26 14.59
CA GLU A 236 5.40 -16.28 14.42
C GLU A 236 6.68 -16.75 15.13
N ARG A 237 6.59 -17.37 16.31
CA ARG A 237 7.73 -18.01 16.99
C ARG A 237 8.38 -19.07 16.11
N GLN A 238 7.59 -20.01 15.58
CA GLN A 238 8.11 -21.06 14.70
C GLN A 238 8.76 -20.50 13.43
N ARG A 239 8.19 -19.43 12.87
CA ARG A 239 8.79 -18.74 11.72
C ARG A 239 10.12 -18.09 12.08
N LEU A 240 10.22 -17.42 13.23
CA LEU A 240 11.46 -16.82 13.72
C LEU A 240 12.51 -17.88 13.98
N GLU A 241 12.16 -19.01 14.60
CA GLU A 241 13.06 -20.15 14.82
C GLU A 241 13.62 -20.70 13.50
N ARG A 242 12.76 -20.92 12.48
CA ARG A 242 13.22 -21.34 11.14
C ARG A 242 14.13 -20.31 10.49
N THR A 243 13.83 -19.03 10.68
CA THR A 243 14.65 -17.93 10.14
C THR A 243 16.02 -17.92 10.81
N ILE A 244 16.08 -18.08 12.13
CA ILE A 244 17.33 -18.19 12.90
C ILE A 244 18.16 -19.37 12.39
N GLN A 245 17.57 -20.55 12.25
CA GLN A 245 18.28 -21.74 11.73
C GLN A 245 18.83 -21.51 10.32
N THR A 246 18.06 -20.87 9.44
CA THR A 246 18.51 -20.56 8.08
C THR A 246 19.67 -19.56 8.10
N LEU A 247 19.60 -18.55 8.97
CA LEU A 247 20.65 -17.54 9.12
C LEU A 247 21.93 -18.13 9.72
N GLN A 248 21.81 -19.03 10.69
CA GLN A 248 22.93 -19.77 11.26
C GLN A 248 23.62 -20.63 10.20
N ALA A 249 22.86 -21.45 9.46
CA ALA A 249 23.44 -22.27 8.39
C ALA A 249 24.14 -21.42 7.31
N ARG A 250 23.60 -20.24 7.01
CA ARG A 250 24.23 -19.30 6.07
C ARG A 250 25.49 -18.65 6.67
N LEU A 251 25.49 -18.36 7.96
CA LEU A 251 26.67 -17.86 8.67
C LEU A 251 27.80 -18.90 8.62
N ASP A 252 27.49 -20.17 8.93
CA ASP A 252 28.46 -21.27 8.87
C ASP A 252 29.07 -21.41 7.46
N GLN A 253 28.26 -21.25 6.40
CA GLN A 253 28.78 -21.25 5.02
C GLN A 253 29.75 -20.10 4.75
N VAL A 254 29.46 -18.90 5.25
CA VAL A 254 30.34 -17.73 5.11
C VAL A 254 31.62 -17.94 5.91
N GLU A 255 31.53 -18.43 7.14
CA GLU A 255 32.70 -18.72 7.98
C GLU A 255 33.60 -19.78 7.36
N ASN A 256 33.03 -20.85 6.81
CA ASN A 256 33.78 -21.88 6.08
C ASN A 256 34.47 -21.31 4.83
N GLN A 257 33.80 -20.41 4.10
CA GLN A 257 34.41 -19.73 2.94
C GLN A 257 35.55 -18.80 3.37
N MET A 258 35.39 -18.04 4.46
CA MET A 258 36.46 -17.21 4.99
C MET A 258 37.65 -18.04 5.47
N ALA A 259 37.40 -19.16 6.16
CA ALA A 259 38.45 -20.06 6.59
C ALA A 259 39.22 -20.65 5.39
N SER A 260 38.53 -21.00 4.31
CA SER A 260 39.17 -21.48 3.07
C SER A 260 39.99 -20.42 2.32
N LEU A 261 39.84 -19.14 2.69
CA LEU A 261 40.57 -18.00 2.13
C LEU A 261 41.65 -17.47 3.11
N GLY A 262 41.71 -17.98 4.34
CA GLY A 262 42.58 -17.50 5.42
C GLY A 262 43.86 -18.31 5.63
N ASP A 263 44.11 -19.33 4.80
CA ASP A 263 45.38 -20.05 4.73
C ASP A 263 46.22 -19.49 3.57
N ASP A 264 46.85 -18.33 3.79
CA ASP A 264 48.06 -17.83 3.11
C ASP A 264 48.80 -16.83 4.02
#